data_AF-A0A3A8ZQU4-F1
#
_entry.id   AF-A0A3A8ZQU4-F1
#
_cell.length_a   1.000
_cell.length_b   1.000
_cell.length_c   1.000
_cell.angle_alpha   90.00
_cell.angle_beta   90.00
_cell.angle_gamma   90.00
#
_symmetry.space_group_name_H-M   'P 1'
#
loop_
_entity.id
_entity.type
_entity.pdbx_description
1 polymer ?
#
loop_
_entity_poly.entity_id
_entity_poly.type
_entity_poly.pdbx_seq_one_letter_code
_entity_poly.pdbx_strand_id
1 'polypeptide(L)'
;MKKHEINFLQTTTIEHLQDQIPSCYGAAVTFGEKVLVTMTNWRGQYEAAIYEFIETPEETGLGAIECRINLVEVAEETFKDGGHAMQWAFSRA
;
A
#
# COMPACT_ATOMS: atom_id res chain seq x y z
N MET A 1 -11.22 -15.85 11.59
CA MET A 1 -11.79 -14.71 10.83
C MET A 1 -10.67 -14.08 10.03
N LYS A 2 -10.88 -13.76 8.76
CA LYS A 2 -9.92 -12.92 8.02
C LYS A 2 -9.87 -11.57 8.73
N LYS A 3 -8.69 -11.14 9.17
CA LYS A 3 -8.50 -9.85 9.88
C LYS A 3 -8.65 -8.66 8.93
N HIS A 4 -8.39 -8.92 7.64
CA HIS A 4 -8.38 -7.98 6.53
C HIS A 4 -9.28 -8.51 5.41
N GLU A 5 -10.08 -7.64 4.82
CA GLU A 5 -10.88 -7.96 3.64
C GLU A 5 -10.02 -7.80 2.37
N ILE A 6 -9.03 -6.91 2.42
CA ILE A 6 -8.05 -6.69 1.37
C ILE A 6 -6.92 -7.72 1.49
N ASN A 7 -6.52 -8.29 0.35
CA ASN A 7 -5.34 -9.15 0.26
C ASN A 7 -4.13 -8.34 -0.23
N PHE A 8 -3.39 -7.75 0.70
CA PHE A 8 -2.11 -7.12 0.40
C PHE A 8 -1.09 -8.20 -0.03
N LEU A 9 -0.63 -8.14 -1.28
CA LEU A 9 0.32 -9.11 -1.82
C LEU A 9 1.68 -8.96 -1.11
N GLN A 10 2.36 -10.09 -0.86
CA GLN A 10 3.68 -10.09 -0.21
C GLN A 10 4.74 -9.38 -1.06
N THR A 11 4.68 -9.53 -2.39
CA THR A 11 5.55 -8.88 -3.36
C THR A 11 4.69 -8.39 -4.53
N THR A 12 4.87 -7.15 -4.95
CA THR A 12 4.12 -6.52 -6.04
C THR A 12 4.90 -5.33 -6.60
N THR A 13 4.28 -4.49 -7.42
CA THR A 13 4.76 -3.16 -7.84
C THR A 13 3.74 -2.09 -7.44
N ILE A 14 4.11 -0.81 -7.47
CA ILE A 14 3.17 0.29 -7.22
C ILE A 14 2.11 0.33 -8.32
N GLU A 15 2.51 0.11 -9.57
CA GLU A 15 1.59 0.08 -10.71
C GLU A 15 0.50 -0.98 -10.51
N HIS A 16 0.89 -2.21 -10.16
CA HIS A 16 -0.08 -3.28 -9.91
C HIS A 16 -0.98 -2.96 -8.70
N LEU A 17 -0.47 -2.31 -7.65
CA LEU A 17 -1.32 -1.86 -6.54
C LEU A 17 -2.35 -0.81 -7.01
N GLN A 18 -1.96 0.13 -7.87
CA GLN A 18 -2.88 1.16 -8.38
C GLN A 18 -4.00 0.58 -9.25
N ASP A 19 -3.74 -0.50 -9.99
CA ASP A 19 -4.77 -1.22 -10.74
C ASP A 19 -5.83 -1.87 -9.82
N GLN A 20 -5.45 -2.23 -8.59
CA GLN A 20 -6.36 -2.83 -7.61
C GLN A 20 -7.10 -1.78 -6.76
N ILE A 21 -6.55 -0.57 -6.64
CA ILE A 21 -7.15 0.49 -5.84
C ILE A 21 -8.40 1.04 -6.55
N PRO A 22 -9.59 0.97 -5.91
CA PRO A 22 -10.78 1.58 -6.48
C PRO A 22 -10.57 3.08 -6.65
N SER A 23 -10.89 3.60 -7.84
CA SER A 23 -10.66 5.02 -8.19
C SER A 23 -11.20 5.95 -7.11
N CYS A 24 -10.35 6.84 -6.60
CA CYS A 24 -10.65 7.81 -5.53
C CYS A 24 -10.85 7.25 -4.10
N TYR A 25 -10.76 5.93 -3.89
CA TYR A 25 -10.95 5.30 -2.56
C TYR A 25 -9.71 4.57 -2.04
N GLY A 26 -8.53 5.05 -2.43
CA GLY A 26 -7.25 4.58 -1.92
C GLY A 26 -6.10 5.36 -2.52
N ALA A 27 -4.89 5.02 -2.13
CA ALA A 27 -3.65 5.55 -2.67
C ALA A 27 -2.49 4.60 -2.39
N ALA A 28 -1.51 4.57 -3.28
CA ALA A 28 -0.18 4.02 -3.04
C ALA A 28 0.83 5.14 -3.31
N VAL A 29 1.50 5.64 -2.26
CA VAL A 29 2.38 6.81 -2.34
C VAL A 29 3.77 6.48 -1.82
N THR A 30 4.79 6.95 -2.53
CA THR A 30 6.18 6.82 -2.07
C THR A 30 6.45 7.75 -0.88
N PHE A 31 7.24 7.28 0.08
CA PHE A 31 7.68 8.05 1.24
C PHE A 31 9.08 7.58 1.67
N GLY A 32 10.11 8.26 1.19
CA GLY A 32 11.49 7.79 1.35
C GLY A 32 11.69 6.42 0.68
N GLU A 33 12.19 5.45 1.43
CA GLU A 33 12.42 4.06 0.97
C GLU A 33 11.16 3.17 1.05
N LYS A 34 10.04 3.74 1.50
CA LYS A 34 8.77 3.03 1.69
C LYS A 34 7.71 3.43 0.68
N VAL A 35 6.69 2.59 0.56
CA VAL A 35 5.43 2.89 -0.11
C VAL A 35 4.29 2.72 0.88
N LEU A 36 3.53 3.78 1.10
CA LEU A 36 2.39 3.82 2.01
C LEU A 36 1.12 3.59 1.19
N VAL A 37 0.31 2.64 1.62
CA VAL A 37 -0.88 2.20 0.90
C VAL A 37 -2.11 2.35 1.79
N THR A 38 -3.18 2.90 1.22
CA THR A 38 -4.52 2.81 1.80
C THR A 38 -5.52 2.40 0.73
N MET A 39 -6.50 1.59 1.10
CA MET A 39 -7.53 1.14 0.17
C MET A 39 -8.84 0.83 0.92
N THR A 40 -9.96 1.19 0.31
CA THR A 40 -11.29 0.82 0.82
C THR A 40 -11.58 -0.66 0.54
N ASN A 41 -12.20 -1.33 1.50
CA ASN A 41 -12.72 -2.68 1.33
C ASN A 41 -14.22 -2.65 0.95
N TRP A 42 -14.79 -3.83 0.65
CA TRP A 42 -16.19 -3.95 0.22
C TRP A 42 -17.21 -3.52 1.29
N ARG A 43 -16.79 -3.40 2.56
CA ARG A 43 -17.61 -2.90 3.67
C ARG A 43 -17.55 -1.38 3.82
N GLY A 44 -16.80 -0.69 2.96
CA GLY A 44 -16.59 0.77 3.01
C GLY A 44 -15.63 1.21 4.11
N GLN A 45 -14.83 0.29 4.67
CA GLN A 45 -13.78 0.61 5.65
C GLN A 45 -12.44 0.69 4.93
N TYR A 46 -11.53 1.51 5.43
CA TYR A 46 -10.18 1.63 4.87
C TYR A 46 -9.20 0.74 5.61
N GLU A 47 -8.31 0.11 4.87
CA GLU A 47 -7.18 -0.64 5.41
C GLU A 47 -5.88 0.05 4.96
N ALA A 48 -4.80 -0.20 5.69
CA ALA A 48 -3.50 0.40 5.42
C ALA A 48 -2.39 -0.65 5.42
N ALA A 49 -1.41 -0.46 4.54
CA ALA A 49 -0.22 -1.29 4.45
C ALA A 49 1.01 -0.44 4.15
N ILE A 50 2.17 -0.94 4.57
CA ILE A 50 3.48 -0.35 4.30
C ILE A 50 4.29 -1.37 3.53
N TYR A 51 4.90 -0.92 2.47
CA TYR A 51 5.83 -1.68 1.65
C TYR A 51 7.20 -1.02 1.63
N GLU A 52 8.24 -1.78 1.27
CA GLU A 52 9.59 -1.29 1.01
C GLU A 52 10.04 -1.71 -0.40
N PHE A 53 10.90 -0.91 -1.03
CA PHE A 53 11.52 -1.29 -2.30
C PHE A 53 12.54 -2.41 -2.08
N ILE A 54 12.49 -3.42 -2.95
CA ILE A 54 13.49 -4.50 -3.00
C ILE A 54 14.27 -4.51 -4.32
N GLU A 55 14.00 -3.54 -5.18
CA GLU A 55 14.69 -3.26 -6.42
C GLU A 55 14.78 -1.74 -6.60
N THR A 56 15.80 -1.29 -7.33
CA THR A 56 15.91 0.12 -7.73
C THR A 56 15.72 0.32 -9.24
N PRO A 57 15.35 1.53 -9.67
CA PRO A 57 15.36 1.90 -11.09
C PRO A 57 16.70 1.66 -11.78
N GLU A 58 17.82 1.86 -11.10
CA GLU A 58 19.16 1.66 -11.64
C GLU A 58 19.48 0.18 -11.89
N GLU A 59 19.02 -0.71 -11.00
CA GLU A 59 19.20 -2.15 -11.14
C GLU A 59 18.35 -2.74 -12.26
N THR A 60 17.12 -2.24 -12.41
CA THR A 60 16.11 -2.80 -13.30
C THR A 60 16.05 -2.12 -14.67
N GLY A 61 16.46 -0.85 -14.75
CA GLY A 61 16.24 0.02 -15.91
C GLY A 61 14.79 0.47 -16.09
N LEU A 62 13.93 0.25 -15.09
CA LEU A 62 12.49 0.57 -15.14
C LEU A 62 12.16 1.81 -14.30
N GLY A 63 10.94 2.32 -14.44
CA GLY A 63 10.42 3.35 -13.53
C GLY A 63 10.23 2.81 -12.12
N ALA A 64 10.31 3.67 -11.09
CA ALA A 64 10.10 3.25 -9.70
C ALA A 64 8.73 2.57 -9.48
N ILE A 65 7.71 2.94 -10.26
CA ILE A 65 6.37 2.33 -10.14
C ILE A 65 6.34 0.85 -10.56
N GLU A 66 7.32 0.41 -11.34
CA GLU A 66 7.52 -0.96 -11.85
C GLU A 66 8.52 -1.77 -11.02
N CYS A 67 9.26 -1.12 -10.11
CA CYS A 67 10.20 -1.82 -9.23
C CYS A 67 9.44 -2.67 -8.22
N ARG A 68 9.96 -3.86 -7.91
CA ARG A 68 9.33 -4.71 -6.91
C ARG A 68 9.41 -4.08 -5.52
N ILE A 69 8.30 -4.21 -4.81
CA ILE A 69 8.14 -3.82 -3.41
C ILE A 69 7.66 -5.03 -2.60
N ASN A 70 8.09 -5.11 -1.34
CA ASN A 70 7.67 -6.15 -0.39
C ASN A 70 6.82 -5.59 0.73
N LEU A 71 5.80 -6.35 1.13
CA LEU A 71 4.92 -6.02 2.25
C LEU A 71 5.69 -6.12 3.57
N VAL A 72 5.67 -5.03 4.34
CA VAL A 72 6.33 -4.90 5.65
C VAL A 72 5.32 -5.02 6.78
N GLU A 73 4.23 -4.26 6.71
CA GLU A 73 3.24 -4.21 7.79
C GLU A 73 1.84 -3.94 7.22
N VAL A 74 0.83 -4.55 7.82
CA VAL A 74 -0.59 -4.25 7.59
C VAL A 74 -1.18 -3.77 8.91
N ALA A 75 -1.95 -2.68 8.87
CA ALA A 75 -2.65 -2.20 10.05
C ALA A 75 -3.59 -3.27 10.58
N GLU A 76 -3.52 -3.56 11.88
CA GLU A 76 -4.39 -4.56 12.50
C GLU A 76 -5.87 -4.15 12.52
N GLU A 77 -6.12 -2.85 12.53
CA GLU A 77 -7.44 -2.22 12.57
C GLU A 77 -7.86 -1.72 11.18
N THR A 78 -9.14 -1.41 11.05
CA THR A 78 -9.68 -0.69 9.89
C THR A 78 -10.04 0.74 10.28
N PHE A 79 -10.06 1.63 9.29
CA PHE A 79 -10.24 3.07 9.48
C PHE A 79 -11.54 3.54 8.84
N LYS A 80 -12.10 4.62 9.38
CA LYS A 80 -13.32 5.26 8.86
C LYS A 80 -13.10 5.95 7.50
N ASP A 81 -11.87 6.38 7.21
CA ASP A 81 -11.51 7.07 5.97
C ASP A 81 -10.03 6.84 5.63
N GLY A 82 -9.68 7.09 4.37
CA GLY A 82 -8.31 6.90 3.86
C GLY A 82 -7.29 7.86 4.47
N GLY A 83 -7.74 9.00 5.01
CA GLY A 83 -6.86 9.96 5.69
C GLY A 83 -6.32 9.42 7.01
N HIS A 84 -7.17 8.82 7.84
CA HIS A 84 -6.75 8.21 9.11
C HIS A 84 -5.92 6.93 8.86
N ALA A 85 -6.27 6.16 7.83
CA ALA A 85 -5.46 5.02 7.39
C ALA A 85 -4.06 5.46 6.95
N MET A 86 -3.96 6.55 6.19
CA MET A 86 -2.68 7.11 5.77
C MET A 86 -1.91 7.74 6.93
N GLN A 87 -2.59 8.38 7.89
CA GLN A 87 -1.98 8.88 9.13
C GLN A 87 -1.32 7.74 9.92
N TRP A 88 -1.99 6.59 10.04
CA TRP A 88 -1.41 5.39 10.64
C TRP A 88 -0.13 4.95 9.91
N ALA A 89 -0.15 4.96 8.58
CA ALA A 89 1.01 4.57 7.77
C ALA A 89 2.18 5.55 7.97
N PHE A 90 1.92 6.87 7.92
CA PHE A 90 2.92 7.90 8.17
C PHE A 90 3.57 7.78 9.56
N SER A 91 2.82 7.39 10.59
CA SER A 91 3.37 7.25 11.95
C SER A 91 4.39 6.11 12.13
N ARG A 92 4.52 5.23 11.13
CA ARG A 92 5.39 4.05 11.10
C ARG A 92 6.41 4.08 9.95
N ALA A 93 6.36 5.13 9.14
CA ALA A 93 7.18 5.29 7.95
C ALA A 93 8.57 5.81 8.31
#